data_AF-A0A1H9L7E9-F1
#
_entry.id   AF-A0A1H9L7E9-F1
#
_cell.length_a   1.000
_cell.length_b   1.000
_cell.length_c   1.000
_cell.angle_alpha   90.00
_cell.angle_beta   90.00
_cell.angle_gamma   90.00
#
_symmetry.space_group_name_H-M   'P 1'
#
loop_
_entity.id
_entity.type
_entity.pdbx_description
1 polymer ?
#
loop_
_entity_poly.entity_id
_entity_poly.type
_entity_poly.pdbx_seq_one_letter_code
_entity_poly.pdbx_strand_id
1 'polypeptide(L)'
;MRPGVGEWLAVRRFRGAESRGLARVALGLYGAERVGVVLAREGWLLEEPVGLDRVRTVLTDVPAPGPPEVVEHVLPPGYDTYTQAIGDLARPRLFEDRPCYRLVDANGVLTYGMTTYFQALDVREALAHEFAAAALKGEPTWDDLPLRRSTTDLPMAAGVLTLTLSRDGHFLAHQRDGRAVADAGGNITAVPAGTFQPTSDHTAAHDFDLWRTIMREYAEELLGYPERRGTIDYDNDEPFATLDKARQDNRIQLYYYGTTMDPLTLGVSHLTVAVLDELPQDIATTNDEGRVLKGIPFTEQAIAELEPRLSLGTLHLLRRAHLDRERLLAPGPQ
;
A
#
# COMPACT_ATOMS: atom_id res chain seq x y z
N MET A 1 -12.18 -27.79 9.00
CA MET A 1 -13.62 -27.69 8.64
C MET A 1 -13.86 -26.26 8.17
N ARG A 2 -14.58 -26.08 7.06
CA ARG A 2 -14.86 -24.73 6.52
C ARG A 2 -15.85 -23.99 7.42
N PRO A 3 -15.66 -22.69 7.72
CA PRO A 3 -16.63 -21.87 8.44
C PRO A 3 -17.94 -21.76 7.65
N GLY A 4 -19.06 -21.60 8.34
CA GLY A 4 -20.33 -21.30 7.65
C GLY A 4 -20.32 -19.89 7.03
N VAL A 5 -21.13 -19.65 5.99
CA VAL A 5 -21.20 -18.33 5.32
C VAL A 5 -21.46 -17.17 6.30
N GLY A 6 -22.38 -17.36 7.26
CA GLY A 6 -22.69 -16.34 8.27
C GLY A 6 -21.53 -16.05 9.22
N GLU A 7 -20.79 -17.08 9.62
CA GLU A 7 -19.58 -16.96 10.44
C GLU A 7 -18.48 -16.24 9.67
N TRP A 8 -18.21 -16.66 8.44
CA TRP A 8 -17.23 -16.04 7.57
C TRP A 8 -17.50 -14.54 7.36
N LEU A 9 -18.75 -14.16 7.10
CA LEU A 9 -19.16 -12.75 6.99
C LEU A 9 -18.99 -11.98 8.31
N ALA A 10 -19.19 -12.62 9.46
CA ALA A 10 -18.98 -11.99 10.76
C ALA A 10 -17.50 -11.71 11.02
N VAL A 11 -16.61 -12.68 10.74
CA VAL A 11 -15.15 -12.48 10.82
C VAL A 11 -14.72 -11.35 9.89
N ARG A 12 -15.23 -11.31 8.65
CA ARG A 12 -14.89 -10.26 7.68
C ARG A 12 -15.29 -8.87 8.15
N ARG A 13 -16.49 -8.72 8.73
CA ARG A 13 -16.95 -7.45 9.33
C ARG A 13 -16.06 -7.03 10.50
N PHE A 14 -15.71 -7.97 11.38
CA PHE A 14 -14.81 -7.71 12.50
C PHE A 14 -13.42 -7.27 12.03
N ARG A 15 -12.83 -7.98 11.05
CA ARG A 15 -11.55 -7.62 10.41
C ARG A 15 -11.57 -6.21 9.84
N GLY A 16 -12.65 -5.83 9.16
CA GLY A 16 -12.80 -4.49 8.61
C GLY A 16 -12.85 -3.41 9.68
N ALA A 17 -13.69 -3.61 10.70
CA ALA A 17 -13.89 -2.65 11.79
C ALA A 17 -12.63 -2.44 12.66
N GLU A 18 -11.88 -3.52 12.91
CA GLU A 18 -10.73 -3.53 13.83
C GLU A 18 -9.38 -3.64 13.10
N SER A 19 -9.32 -3.35 11.79
CA SER A 19 -8.15 -3.60 10.94
C SER A 19 -6.83 -3.13 11.55
N ARG A 20 -6.78 -1.88 12.02
CA ARG A 20 -5.60 -1.29 12.66
C ARG A 20 -5.28 -1.94 14.01
N GLY A 21 -6.29 -2.25 14.81
CA GLY A 21 -6.13 -2.92 16.11
C GLY A 21 -5.54 -4.31 15.92
N LEU A 22 -6.10 -5.09 15.00
CA LEU A 22 -5.63 -6.42 14.63
C LEU A 22 -4.19 -6.39 14.09
N ALA A 23 -3.83 -5.41 13.27
CA ALA A 23 -2.45 -5.26 12.79
C ALA A 23 -1.46 -4.98 13.93
N ARG A 24 -1.86 -4.21 14.96
CA ARG A 24 -1.02 -4.00 16.14
C ARG A 24 -0.85 -5.26 16.99
N VAL A 25 -1.89 -6.07 17.12
CA VAL A 25 -1.79 -7.36 17.83
C VAL A 25 -0.93 -8.33 17.02
N ALA A 26 -1.13 -8.42 15.70
CA ALA A 26 -0.36 -9.27 14.81
C ALA A 26 1.14 -8.95 14.82
N LEU A 27 1.50 -7.68 15.02
CA LEU A 27 2.88 -7.24 15.19
C LEU A 27 3.58 -7.92 16.39
N GLY A 28 2.83 -8.29 17.43
CA GLY A 28 3.35 -8.99 18.61
C GLY A 28 3.87 -10.39 18.33
N LEU A 29 3.51 -10.99 17.19
CA LEU A 29 4.01 -12.30 16.77
C LEU A 29 5.44 -12.28 16.24
N TYR A 30 5.93 -11.11 15.80
CA TYR A 30 7.18 -10.98 15.07
C TYR A 30 8.31 -10.46 15.95
N GLY A 31 9.50 -11.02 15.73
CA GLY A 31 10.73 -10.70 16.46
C GLY A 31 11.59 -9.70 15.68
N ALA A 32 12.65 -10.20 15.04
CA ALA A 32 13.65 -9.38 14.37
C ALA A 32 13.10 -8.57 13.18
N GLU A 33 12.02 -9.05 12.56
CA GLU A 33 11.37 -8.38 11.42
C GLU A 33 10.54 -7.17 11.84
N ARG A 34 10.27 -7.00 13.15
CA ARG A 34 9.49 -5.88 13.65
C ARG A 34 10.33 -4.61 13.67
N VAL A 35 9.89 -3.59 12.91
CA VAL A 35 10.49 -2.25 12.91
C VAL A 35 9.46 -1.21 13.33
N GLY A 36 9.46 -0.90 14.63
CA GLY A 36 8.49 0.03 15.22
C GLY A 36 7.06 -0.53 15.17
N VAL A 37 6.27 -0.05 14.21
CA VAL A 37 4.84 -0.40 14.02
C VAL A 37 4.56 -1.20 12.74
N VAL A 38 5.60 -1.54 11.97
CA VAL A 38 5.50 -2.30 10.71
C VAL A 38 6.46 -3.49 10.75
N LEU A 39 6.38 -4.35 9.73
CA LEU A 39 7.39 -5.36 9.48
C LEU A 39 8.32 -4.92 8.36
N ALA A 40 9.59 -5.30 8.44
CA ALA A 40 10.56 -5.17 7.37
C ALA A 40 11.60 -6.29 7.49
N ARG A 41 12.00 -6.89 6.36
CA ARG A 41 13.14 -7.82 6.37
C ARG A 41 14.44 -7.02 6.46
N GLU A 42 15.52 -7.69 6.83
CA GLU A 42 16.85 -7.08 6.83
C GLU A 42 17.17 -6.44 5.46
N GLY A 43 17.70 -5.22 5.49
CA GLY A 43 18.04 -4.45 4.28
C GLY A 43 16.86 -3.83 3.53
N TRP A 44 15.60 -4.07 3.93
CA TRP A 44 14.45 -3.49 3.23
C TRP A 44 14.25 -2.00 3.50
N LEU A 45 14.63 -1.53 4.69
CA LEU A 45 14.55 -0.13 5.08
C LEU A 45 15.92 0.52 4.97
N LEU A 46 15.95 1.73 4.44
CA LEU A 46 17.17 2.51 4.32
C LEU A 46 17.44 3.29 5.60
N GLU A 47 18.72 3.41 5.97
CA GLU A 47 19.12 4.29 7.08
C GLU A 47 18.83 5.75 6.75
N GLU A 48 19.16 6.17 5.53
CA GLU A 48 18.87 7.49 4.98
C GLU A 48 18.07 7.36 3.68
N PRO A 49 17.10 8.25 3.42
CA PRO A 49 16.36 8.23 2.17
C PRO A 49 17.27 8.55 0.98
N VAL A 50 17.00 7.90 -0.16
CA VAL A 50 17.66 8.20 -1.44
C VAL A 50 16.69 8.84 -2.41
N GLY A 51 17.19 9.60 -3.39
CA GLY A 51 16.37 10.05 -4.51
C GLY A 51 15.72 8.86 -5.23
N LEU A 52 14.47 8.99 -5.67
CA LEU A 52 13.74 7.91 -6.34
C LEU A 52 14.45 7.43 -7.62
N ASP A 53 15.16 8.33 -8.31
CA ASP A 53 15.99 8.07 -9.48
C ASP A 53 17.18 7.12 -9.20
N ARG A 54 17.57 6.98 -7.93
CA ARG A 54 18.64 6.06 -7.49
C ARG A 54 18.11 4.66 -7.18
N VAL A 55 16.79 4.47 -7.15
CA VAL A 55 16.18 3.16 -6.92
C VAL A 55 16.27 2.34 -8.19
N ARG A 56 16.95 1.20 -8.11
CA ARG A 56 17.08 0.28 -9.25
C ARG A 56 15.98 -0.77 -9.16
N THR A 57 15.22 -0.92 -10.23
CA THR A 57 14.18 -1.93 -10.39
C THR A 57 14.54 -2.88 -11.54
N VAL A 58 14.18 -4.15 -11.41
CA VAL A 58 14.35 -5.17 -12.47
C VAL A 58 13.08 -6.00 -12.56
N LEU A 59 12.55 -6.15 -13.76
CA LEU A 59 11.45 -7.08 -14.04
C LEU A 59 12.02 -8.41 -14.55
N THR A 60 11.50 -9.51 -14.04
CA THR A 60 11.95 -10.87 -14.33
C THR A 60 10.76 -11.76 -14.71
N ASP A 61 11.04 -12.86 -15.41
CA ASP A 61 10.05 -13.87 -15.78
C ASP A 61 9.79 -14.90 -14.67
N VAL A 62 10.18 -14.62 -13.42
CA VAL A 62 9.96 -15.55 -12.30
C VAL A 62 8.45 -15.67 -12.07
N PRO A 63 7.86 -16.87 -12.26
CA PRO A 63 6.42 -17.04 -12.13
C PRO A 63 5.96 -16.75 -10.71
N ALA A 64 4.73 -16.26 -10.56
CA ALA A 64 4.10 -16.14 -9.26
C ALA A 64 4.02 -17.53 -8.58
N PRO A 65 4.18 -17.60 -7.24
CA PRO A 65 3.93 -18.84 -6.53
C PRO A 65 2.48 -19.27 -6.71
N GLY A 66 2.24 -20.59 -6.61
CA GLY A 66 0.88 -21.13 -6.58
C GLY A 66 0.09 -20.65 -5.35
N PRO A 67 -1.23 -20.91 -5.32
CA PRO A 67 -2.04 -20.60 -4.15
C PRO A 67 -1.51 -21.35 -2.91
N PRO A 68 -1.68 -20.79 -1.69
CA PRO A 68 -1.26 -21.48 -0.47
C PRO A 68 -1.96 -22.83 -0.31
N GLU A 69 -1.24 -23.84 0.18
CA GLU A 69 -1.75 -25.21 0.31
C GLU A 69 -2.91 -25.35 1.32
N VAL A 70 -3.01 -24.41 2.29
CA VAL A 70 -3.93 -24.53 3.44
C VAL A 70 -4.84 -23.29 3.53
N VAL A 71 -5.84 -23.19 2.65
CA VAL A 71 -6.83 -22.09 2.68
C VAL A 71 -8.24 -22.53 3.08
N GLU A 72 -8.51 -23.83 3.17
CA GLU A 72 -9.89 -24.32 3.35
C GLU A 72 -10.56 -23.83 4.64
N HIS A 73 -9.82 -23.72 5.75
CA HIS A 73 -10.38 -23.29 7.04
C HIS A 73 -10.73 -21.80 7.10
N VAL A 74 -10.31 -21.00 6.11
CA VAL A 74 -10.64 -19.58 6.01
C VAL A 74 -11.63 -19.27 4.89
N LEU A 75 -12.07 -20.28 4.14
CA LEU A 75 -13.03 -20.14 3.04
C LEU A 75 -14.42 -20.64 3.46
N PRO A 76 -15.50 -19.97 3.03
CA PRO A 76 -16.84 -20.52 3.21
C PRO A 76 -17.05 -21.74 2.28
N PRO A 77 -18.14 -22.51 2.47
CA PRO A 77 -18.44 -23.66 1.63
C PRO A 77 -18.82 -23.19 0.22
N GLY A 78 -18.34 -23.91 -0.81
CA GLY A 78 -18.68 -23.62 -2.22
C GLY A 78 -17.75 -22.65 -2.94
N TYR A 79 -16.62 -22.26 -2.33
CA TYR A 79 -15.66 -21.31 -2.92
C TYR A 79 -14.25 -21.89 -2.91
N ASP A 80 -13.49 -21.69 -3.97
CA ASP A 80 -12.10 -22.17 -4.09
C ASP A 80 -11.09 -21.09 -3.74
N THR A 81 -11.47 -19.81 -3.91
CA THR A 81 -10.63 -18.66 -3.57
C THR A 81 -11.38 -17.65 -2.70
N TYR A 82 -10.62 -16.79 -2.02
CA TYR A 82 -11.19 -15.77 -1.15
C TYR A 82 -11.88 -14.67 -1.97
N THR A 83 -11.31 -14.32 -3.13
CA THR A 83 -11.84 -13.38 -4.11
C THR A 83 -13.17 -13.84 -4.71
N GLN A 84 -13.34 -15.14 -4.99
CA GLN A 84 -14.65 -15.69 -5.37
C GLN A 84 -15.69 -15.47 -4.25
N ALA A 85 -15.34 -15.80 -3.01
CA ALA A 85 -16.23 -15.61 -1.86
C ALA A 85 -16.59 -14.13 -1.63
N ILE A 86 -15.62 -13.22 -1.71
CA ILE A 86 -15.87 -11.78 -1.65
C ILE A 86 -16.81 -11.35 -2.79
N GLY A 87 -16.51 -11.77 -4.02
CA GLY A 87 -17.23 -11.36 -5.23
C GLY A 87 -18.73 -11.68 -5.17
N ASP A 88 -19.08 -12.79 -4.54
CA ASP A 88 -20.47 -13.23 -4.45
C ASP A 88 -21.16 -12.74 -3.16
N LEU A 89 -20.45 -12.72 -2.03
CA LEU A 89 -21.07 -12.52 -0.72
C LEU A 89 -20.90 -11.09 -0.17
N ALA A 90 -19.90 -10.35 -0.62
CA ALA A 90 -19.49 -9.08 -0.02
C ALA A 90 -18.76 -8.14 -1.00
N ARG A 91 -19.22 -8.08 -2.25
CA ARG A 91 -18.53 -7.43 -3.37
C ARG A 91 -18.27 -5.93 -3.12
N PRO A 92 -17.02 -5.47 -3.09
CA PRO A 92 -16.67 -4.06 -3.08
C PRO A 92 -17.04 -3.37 -4.40
N ARG A 93 -17.12 -2.03 -4.40
CA ARG A 93 -17.38 -1.26 -5.62
C ARG A 93 -16.23 -1.35 -6.62
N LEU A 94 -14.99 -1.20 -6.15
CA LEU A 94 -13.78 -1.43 -6.95
C LEU A 94 -13.30 -2.87 -6.70
N PHE A 95 -13.59 -3.75 -7.67
CA PHE A 95 -13.29 -5.19 -7.56
C PHE A 95 -13.05 -5.78 -8.96
N GLU A 96 -11.82 -5.58 -9.46
CA GLU A 96 -11.36 -6.00 -10.78
C GLU A 96 -10.02 -6.71 -10.63
N ASP A 97 -9.82 -7.80 -11.38
CA ASP A 97 -8.52 -8.47 -11.41
C ASP A 97 -7.63 -7.85 -12.48
N ARG A 98 -6.46 -7.37 -12.07
CA ARG A 98 -5.53 -6.64 -12.93
C ARG A 98 -4.11 -7.15 -12.75
N PRO A 99 -3.25 -7.07 -13.77
CA PRO A 99 -1.83 -7.37 -13.61
C PRO A 99 -1.22 -6.47 -12.54
N CYS A 100 -0.26 -7.00 -11.78
CA CYS A 100 0.52 -6.26 -10.80
C CYS A 100 1.99 -6.70 -10.87
N TYR A 101 2.90 -5.81 -10.48
CA TYR A 101 4.29 -6.18 -10.26
C TYR A 101 4.44 -6.78 -8.87
N ARG A 102 4.83 -8.04 -8.83
CA ARG A 102 5.07 -8.81 -7.61
C ARG A 102 6.48 -8.57 -7.13
N LEU A 103 6.66 -8.10 -5.89
CA LEU A 103 8.00 -8.02 -5.31
C LEU A 103 8.56 -9.44 -5.08
N VAL A 104 9.74 -9.71 -5.63
CA VAL A 104 10.50 -10.97 -5.48
C VAL A 104 11.61 -10.78 -4.45
N ASP A 105 12.36 -9.68 -4.57
CA ASP A 105 13.45 -9.34 -3.65
C ASP A 105 13.61 -7.81 -3.55
N ALA A 106 14.10 -7.32 -2.41
CA ALA A 106 14.36 -5.91 -2.16
C ALA A 106 15.78 -5.66 -1.61
N ASN A 107 16.72 -6.59 -1.78
CA ASN A 107 18.09 -6.41 -1.32
C ASN A 107 18.92 -5.58 -2.32
N GLY A 108 18.91 -4.25 -2.15
CA GLY A 108 19.68 -3.29 -2.94
C GLY A 108 19.14 -3.00 -4.35
N VAL A 109 18.64 -4.02 -5.07
CA VAL A 109 17.88 -3.88 -6.32
C VAL A 109 16.49 -4.48 -6.09
N LEU A 110 15.44 -3.73 -6.41
CA LEU A 110 14.06 -4.20 -6.29
C LEU A 110 13.74 -5.11 -7.49
N THR A 111 13.64 -6.40 -7.23
CA THR A 111 13.38 -7.42 -8.25
C THR A 111 11.91 -7.76 -8.25
N TYR A 112 11.29 -7.76 -9.42
CA TYR A 112 9.86 -8.03 -9.59
C TYR A 112 9.62 -9.17 -10.57
N GLY A 113 8.49 -9.86 -10.38
CA GLY A 113 7.84 -10.68 -11.39
C GLY A 113 6.42 -10.16 -11.63
N MET A 114 5.62 -10.92 -12.37
CA MET A 114 4.19 -10.61 -12.56
C MET A 114 3.32 -11.43 -11.61
N THR A 115 2.19 -10.85 -11.22
CA THR A 115 1.06 -11.49 -10.52
C THR A 115 -0.24 -10.79 -10.94
N THR A 116 -1.39 -11.24 -10.47
CA THR A 116 -2.64 -10.46 -10.54
C THR A 116 -3.08 -9.92 -9.17
N TYR A 117 -3.93 -8.90 -9.19
CA TYR A 117 -4.50 -8.30 -7.98
C TYR A 117 -5.27 -9.34 -7.16
N PHE A 118 -6.05 -10.22 -7.79
CA PHE A 118 -6.78 -11.27 -7.10
C PHE A 118 -5.87 -12.33 -6.51
N GLN A 119 -4.81 -12.75 -7.21
CA GLN A 119 -3.81 -13.67 -6.63
C GLN A 119 -3.18 -13.08 -5.36
N ALA A 120 -2.83 -11.79 -5.38
CA ALA A 120 -2.31 -11.10 -4.20
C ALA A 120 -3.36 -10.92 -3.10
N LEU A 121 -4.60 -10.60 -3.47
CA LEU A 121 -5.70 -10.37 -2.55
C LEU A 121 -6.13 -11.67 -1.85
N ASP A 122 -6.17 -12.78 -2.58
CA ASP A 122 -6.54 -14.10 -2.05
C ASP A 122 -5.68 -14.47 -0.83
N VAL A 123 -4.37 -14.26 -0.92
CA VAL A 123 -3.47 -14.58 0.19
C VAL A 123 -3.56 -13.57 1.32
N ARG A 124 -3.52 -12.26 1.00
CA ARG A 124 -3.57 -11.19 2.01
C ARG A 124 -4.85 -11.25 2.85
N GLU A 125 -5.99 -11.45 2.20
CA GLU A 125 -7.27 -11.52 2.88
C GLU A 125 -7.42 -12.83 3.65
N ALA A 126 -6.94 -13.95 3.13
CA ALA A 126 -6.94 -15.22 3.85
C ALA A 126 -6.11 -15.14 5.15
N LEU A 127 -4.92 -14.54 5.10
CA LEU A 127 -4.07 -14.30 6.28
C LEU A 127 -4.75 -13.40 7.31
N ALA A 128 -5.33 -12.29 6.87
CA ALA A 128 -6.04 -11.38 7.75
C ALA A 128 -7.31 -12.02 8.35
N HIS A 129 -7.99 -12.86 7.58
CA HIS A 129 -9.18 -13.61 8.02
C HIS A 129 -8.82 -14.64 9.09
N GLU A 130 -7.77 -15.44 8.86
CA GLU A 130 -7.27 -16.41 9.84
C GLU A 130 -6.98 -15.72 11.17
N PHE A 131 -6.24 -14.60 11.11
CA PHE A 131 -5.88 -13.84 12.28
C PHE A 131 -7.10 -13.27 13.00
N ALA A 132 -8.04 -12.69 12.25
CA ALA A 132 -9.28 -12.14 12.82
C ALA A 132 -10.16 -13.23 13.45
N ALA A 133 -10.24 -14.42 12.85
CA ALA A 133 -10.99 -15.55 13.38
C ALA A 133 -10.38 -16.08 14.70
N ALA A 134 -9.06 -16.12 14.80
CA ALA A 134 -8.35 -16.43 16.04
C ALA A 134 -8.58 -15.33 17.10
N ALA A 135 -8.50 -14.06 16.70
CA ALA A 135 -8.66 -12.91 17.60
C ALA A 135 -10.04 -12.84 18.27
N LEU A 136 -11.09 -13.33 17.58
CA LEU A 136 -12.44 -13.45 18.16
C LEU A 136 -12.53 -14.48 19.29
N LYS A 137 -11.58 -15.43 19.37
CA LYS A 137 -11.53 -16.49 20.39
C LYS A 137 -10.59 -16.13 21.55
N GLY A 138 -9.67 -15.20 21.35
CA GLY A 138 -8.65 -14.80 22.32
C GLY A 138 -7.45 -14.15 21.62
N GLU A 139 -6.38 -13.88 22.37
CA GLU A 139 -5.14 -13.36 21.78
C GLU A 139 -4.48 -14.43 20.88
N PRO A 140 -4.30 -14.18 19.56
CA PRO A 140 -3.78 -15.19 18.65
C PRO A 140 -2.32 -15.55 18.92
N THR A 141 -1.99 -16.83 18.80
CA THR A 141 -0.62 -17.36 18.84
C THR A 141 -0.26 -18.04 17.51
N TRP A 142 1.01 -18.41 17.32
CA TRP A 142 1.44 -19.15 16.13
C TRP A 142 0.75 -20.51 15.95
N ASP A 143 0.25 -21.12 17.02
CA ASP A 143 -0.47 -22.40 16.95
C ASP A 143 -1.90 -22.24 16.42
N ASP A 144 -2.48 -21.04 16.51
CA ASP A 144 -3.81 -20.71 15.97
C ASP A 144 -3.77 -20.34 14.49
N LEU A 145 -2.57 -20.18 13.90
CA LEU A 145 -2.36 -19.53 12.61
C LEU A 145 -1.59 -20.42 11.61
N PRO A 146 -2.09 -21.63 11.29
CA PRO A 146 -1.40 -22.56 10.40
C PRO A 146 -1.17 -22.04 8.98
N LEU A 147 -2.07 -21.25 8.39
CA LEU A 147 -1.87 -20.62 7.07
C LEU A 147 -0.76 -19.58 7.15
N ARG A 148 -0.82 -18.68 8.13
CA ARG A 148 0.24 -17.66 8.32
C ARG A 148 1.60 -18.28 8.57
N ARG A 149 1.67 -19.36 9.37
CA ARG A 149 2.92 -20.06 9.68
C ARG A 149 3.51 -20.78 8.47
N SER A 150 2.69 -21.31 7.57
CA SER A 150 3.15 -22.02 6.36
C SER A 150 3.50 -21.10 5.20
N THR A 151 3.11 -19.84 5.27
CA THR A 151 3.35 -18.84 4.22
C THR A 151 4.80 -18.38 4.22
N THR A 152 5.58 -18.79 3.21
CA THR A 152 7.00 -18.41 3.05
C THR A 152 7.22 -17.46 1.88
N ASP A 153 6.54 -17.71 0.75
CA ASP A 153 6.60 -16.89 -0.46
C ASP A 153 5.20 -16.38 -0.81
N LEU A 154 5.08 -15.06 -0.97
CA LEU A 154 3.80 -14.40 -1.19
C LEU A 154 3.74 -13.79 -2.60
N PRO A 155 2.60 -13.88 -3.31
CA PRO A 155 2.35 -13.11 -4.52
C PRO A 155 2.08 -11.64 -4.17
N MET A 156 3.08 -10.97 -3.58
CA MET A 156 2.96 -9.60 -3.05
C MET A 156 2.91 -8.60 -4.19
N ALA A 157 1.71 -8.28 -4.69
CA ALA A 157 1.50 -7.05 -5.45
C ALA A 157 1.95 -5.88 -4.57
N ALA A 158 3.08 -5.26 -4.94
CA ALA A 158 3.66 -4.20 -4.13
C ALA A 158 2.80 -2.94 -4.24
N GLY A 159 2.53 -2.28 -3.13
CA GLY A 159 1.96 -0.94 -3.12
C GLY A 159 3.04 0.14 -3.21
N VAL A 160 2.65 1.34 -3.59
CA VAL A 160 3.42 2.56 -3.38
C VAL A 160 2.62 3.46 -2.44
N LEU A 161 3.25 3.91 -1.35
CA LEU A 161 2.67 4.81 -0.37
C LEU A 161 3.49 6.10 -0.35
N THR A 162 2.94 7.15 -0.95
CA THR A 162 3.62 8.45 -1.09
C THR A 162 3.11 9.45 -0.07
N LEU A 163 4.00 9.99 0.76
CA LEU A 163 3.71 11.16 1.58
C LEU A 163 3.97 12.43 0.77
N THR A 164 2.92 13.16 0.42
CA THR A 164 3.05 14.48 -0.21
C THR A 164 3.25 15.57 0.84
N LEU A 165 4.40 16.24 0.77
CA LEU A 165 4.80 17.38 1.60
C LEU A 165 4.94 18.64 0.74
N SER A 166 4.66 19.80 1.31
CA SER A 166 5.11 21.09 0.76
C SER A 166 6.31 21.63 1.51
N ARG A 167 7.10 22.47 0.83
CA ARG A 167 8.29 23.14 1.40
C ARG A 167 7.96 24.01 2.61
N ASP A 168 6.77 24.58 2.67
CA ASP A 168 6.29 25.36 3.81
C ASP A 168 5.95 24.49 5.04
N GLY A 169 6.10 23.16 4.94
CA GLY A 169 5.99 22.24 6.07
C GLY A 169 4.57 21.77 6.34
N HIS A 170 3.77 21.55 5.31
CA HIS A 170 2.46 20.89 5.41
C HIS A 170 2.43 19.58 4.64
N PHE A 171 1.53 18.68 5.00
CA PHE A 171 1.34 17.42 4.30
C PHE A 171 -0.11 17.14 3.93
N LEU A 172 -0.28 16.26 2.95
CA LEU A 172 -1.57 15.71 2.54
C LEU A 172 -1.77 14.33 3.16
N ALA A 173 -3.03 14.03 3.48
CA ALA A 173 -3.44 12.69 3.85
C ALA A 173 -4.78 12.36 3.21
N HIS A 174 -5.11 11.09 3.07
CA HIS A 174 -6.40 10.64 2.56
C HIS A 174 -7.12 9.82 3.62
N GLN A 175 -8.37 10.18 3.89
CA GLN A 175 -9.25 9.41 4.75
C GLN A 175 -10.10 8.50 3.87
N ARG A 176 -9.79 7.20 3.87
CA ARG A 176 -10.47 6.20 3.03
C ARG A 176 -11.92 5.99 3.47
N ASP A 177 -12.84 5.94 2.51
CA ASP A 177 -14.22 5.49 2.76
C ASP A 177 -14.23 3.96 2.91
N GLY A 178 -14.50 3.49 4.13
CA GLY A 178 -14.53 2.06 4.43
C GLY A 178 -15.64 1.26 3.73
N ARG A 179 -16.57 1.92 3.02
CA ARG A 179 -17.57 1.25 2.16
C ARG A 179 -17.12 1.11 0.70
N ALA A 180 -16.12 1.87 0.27
CA ALA A 180 -15.67 1.92 -1.12
C ALA A 180 -14.51 0.94 -1.42
N VAL A 181 -13.69 0.61 -0.41
CA VAL A 181 -12.39 -0.06 -0.59
C VAL A 181 -12.36 -1.47 0.00
N ALA A 182 -11.64 -2.39 -0.65
CA ALA A 182 -11.53 -3.78 -0.23
C ALA A 182 -10.63 -3.98 1.02
N ASP A 183 -9.70 -3.05 1.29
CA ASP A 183 -8.76 -3.08 2.41
C ASP A 183 -8.59 -1.68 3.06
N ALA A 184 -8.17 -1.67 4.33
CA ALA A 184 -7.81 -0.49 5.13
C ALA A 184 -8.89 0.61 5.29
N GLY A 185 -10.18 0.26 5.22
CA GLY A 185 -11.30 1.19 5.38
C GLY A 185 -11.27 1.99 6.69
N GLY A 186 -11.51 3.30 6.62
CA GLY A 186 -11.60 4.21 7.78
C GLY A 186 -10.27 4.76 8.32
N ASN A 187 -9.13 4.23 7.86
CA ASN A 187 -7.80 4.75 8.20
C ASN A 187 -7.50 6.04 7.44
N ILE A 188 -6.65 6.87 8.03
CA ILE A 188 -5.95 7.97 7.36
C ILE A 188 -4.64 7.40 6.79
N THR A 189 -4.41 7.61 5.51
CA THR A 189 -3.20 7.17 4.79
C THR A 189 -2.45 8.35 4.20
N ALA A 190 -1.16 8.17 3.94
CA ALA A 190 -0.42 9.05 3.04
C ALA A 190 -1.09 9.03 1.65
N VAL A 191 -0.94 10.11 0.90
CA VAL A 191 -1.56 10.28 -0.42
C VAL A 191 -0.56 10.96 -1.37
N PRO A 192 -0.40 10.46 -2.60
CA PRO A 192 -1.15 9.33 -3.18
C PRO A 192 -0.71 7.94 -2.69
N ALA A 193 -1.60 6.94 -2.79
CA ALA A 193 -1.28 5.55 -2.51
C ALA A 193 -2.00 4.58 -3.46
N GLY A 194 -1.28 3.61 -4.00
CA GLY A 194 -1.89 2.63 -4.91
C GLY A 194 -1.02 1.42 -5.18
N THR A 195 -1.46 0.57 -6.11
CA THR A 195 -0.75 -0.67 -6.44
C THR A 195 0.30 -0.41 -7.52
N PHE A 196 1.50 -0.95 -7.35
CA PHE A 196 2.52 -0.96 -8.39
C PHE A 196 2.10 -1.96 -9.48
N GLN A 197 1.42 -1.43 -10.50
CA GLN A 197 0.80 -2.20 -11.56
C GLN A 197 0.91 -1.50 -12.92
N PRO A 198 0.89 -2.23 -14.04
CA PRO A 198 0.68 -1.61 -15.34
C PRO A 198 -0.79 -1.22 -15.54
N THR A 199 -1.04 -0.37 -16.53
CA THR A 199 -2.40 -0.04 -16.98
C THR A 199 -3.09 -1.21 -17.68
N SER A 200 -2.33 -2.17 -18.21
CA SER A 200 -2.81 -3.39 -18.86
C SER A 200 -1.67 -4.42 -19.04
N ASP A 201 -1.99 -5.65 -19.45
CA ASP A 201 -0.98 -6.70 -19.65
C ASP A 201 0.08 -6.33 -20.70
N HIS A 202 -0.33 -5.70 -21.81
CA HIS A 202 0.57 -5.35 -22.90
C HIS A 202 1.48 -4.14 -22.59
N THR A 203 1.15 -3.37 -21.55
CA THR A 203 1.96 -2.23 -21.11
C THR A 203 2.89 -2.58 -19.96
N ALA A 204 3.01 -3.85 -19.55
CA ALA A 204 3.84 -4.27 -18.42
C ALA A 204 5.29 -3.75 -18.49
N ALA A 205 5.97 -3.87 -19.63
CA ALA A 205 7.34 -3.32 -19.75
C ALA A 205 7.35 -1.78 -19.81
N HIS A 206 6.32 -1.18 -20.42
CA HIS A 206 6.21 0.26 -20.59
C HIS A 206 5.92 0.98 -19.27
N ASP A 207 5.04 0.43 -18.43
CA ASP A 207 4.61 1.05 -17.19
C ASP A 207 5.48 0.64 -15.98
N PHE A 208 6.56 -0.12 -16.19
CA PHE A 208 7.43 -0.62 -15.12
C PHE A 208 8.39 0.45 -14.60
N ASP A 209 7.82 1.44 -13.91
CA ASP A 209 8.55 2.57 -13.34
C ASP A 209 7.76 3.11 -12.13
N LEU A 210 8.42 3.24 -10.98
CA LEU A 210 7.78 3.69 -9.74
C LEU A 210 7.23 5.11 -9.86
N TRP A 211 7.94 6.01 -10.55
CA TRP A 211 7.47 7.37 -10.79
C TRP A 211 6.24 7.39 -11.69
N ARG A 212 6.21 6.58 -12.75
CA ARG A 212 5.01 6.44 -13.61
C ARG A 212 3.79 5.98 -12.82
N THR A 213 3.96 5.06 -11.88
CA THR A 213 2.88 4.69 -10.94
C THR A 213 2.46 5.85 -10.06
N ILE A 214 3.40 6.52 -9.39
CA ILE A 214 3.08 7.67 -8.53
C ILE A 214 2.36 8.77 -9.31
N MET A 215 2.73 9.06 -10.56
CA MET A 215 2.05 10.05 -11.39
C MET A 215 0.60 9.67 -11.69
N ARG A 216 0.30 8.40 -11.98
CA ARG A 216 -1.08 7.94 -12.19
C ARG A 216 -1.90 8.09 -10.93
N GLU A 217 -1.35 7.72 -9.77
CA GLU A 217 -2.06 7.91 -8.50
C GLU A 217 -2.26 9.41 -8.17
N TYR A 218 -1.30 10.30 -8.49
CA TYR A 218 -1.52 11.75 -8.42
C TYR A 218 -2.67 12.19 -9.34
N ALA A 219 -2.68 11.72 -10.58
CA ALA A 219 -3.69 12.08 -11.57
C ALA A 219 -5.09 11.73 -11.07
N GLU A 220 -5.25 10.51 -10.56
CA GLU A 220 -6.53 9.97 -10.09
C GLU A 220 -6.94 10.52 -8.72
N GLU A 221 -6.08 10.37 -7.72
CA GLU A 221 -6.47 10.66 -6.34
C GLU A 221 -6.48 12.15 -6.01
N LEU A 222 -5.61 12.95 -6.64
CA LEU A 222 -5.40 14.35 -6.29
C LEU A 222 -5.81 15.32 -7.40
N LEU A 223 -5.67 14.98 -8.67
CA LEU A 223 -5.99 15.87 -9.79
C LEU A 223 -7.35 15.59 -10.43
N GLY A 224 -8.06 14.53 -10.00
CA GLY A 224 -9.42 14.22 -10.43
C GLY A 224 -9.53 13.70 -11.86
N TYR A 225 -8.43 13.23 -12.45
CA TYR A 225 -8.47 12.53 -13.73
C TYR A 225 -9.09 11.14 -13.55
N PRO A 226 -9.82 10.64 -14.54
CA PRO A 226 -10.26 9.26 -14.52
C PRO A 226 -9.06 8.32 -14.63
N GLU A 227 -9.21 7.12 -14.10
CA GLU A 227 -8.23 6.06 -14.28
C GLU A 227 -7.94 5.81 -15.77
N ARG A 228 -6.65 5.87 -16.13
CA ARG A 228 -6.20 5.64 -17.50
C ARG A 228 -5.95 4.17 -17.78
N ARG A 229 -6.36 3.72 -18.97
CA ARG A 229 -6.21 2.33 -19.44
C ARG A 229 -5.51 2.28 -20.79
N GLY A 230 -4.73 1.22 -20.98
CA GLY A 230 -3.89 1.05 -22.17
C GLY A 230 -2.69 1.98 -22.17
N THR A 231 -2.00 2.06 -23.31
CA THR A 231 -0.77 2.84 -23.45
C THR A 231 -0.98 4.32 -23.15
N ILE A 232 -0.19 4.85 -22.22
CA ILE A 232 -0.11 6.27 -21.88
C ILE A 232 1.15 6.86 -22.52
N ASP A 233 1.05 8.03 -23.13
CA ASP A 233 2.24 8.79 -23.55
C ASP A 233 2.66 9.72 -22.41
N TYR A 234 3.55 9.25 -21.52
CA TYR A 234 3.95 10.02 -20.33
C TYR A 234 4.68 11.33 -20.67
N ASP A 235 5.20 11.48 -21.89
CA ASP A 235 5.93 12.67 -22.31
C ASP A 235 4.99 13.78 -22.82
N ASN A 236 3.80 13.43 -23.31
CA ASN A 236 2.88 14.36 -23.98
C ASN A 236 1.48 14.44 -23.36
N ASP A 237 1.01 13.38 -22.69
CA ASP A 237 -0.32 13.36 -22.09
C ASP A 237 -0.34 14.12 -20.76
N GLU A 238 -1.33 15.00 -20.57
CA GLU A 238 -1.58 15.61 -19.27
C GLU A 238 -2.38 14.66 -18.34
N PRO A 239 -2.07 14.67 -17.02
CA PRO A 239 -1.15 15.57 -16.31
C PRO A 239 0.31 15.07 -16.24
N PHE A 240 0.65 13.98 -16.92
CA PHE A 240 1.93 13.29 -16.78
C PHE A 240 3.12 14.15 -17.25
N ALA A 241 2.99 14.78 -18.41
CA ALA A 241 4.01 15.67 -18.95
C ALA A 241 4.33 16.82 -17.98
N THR A 242 3.30 17.44 -17.39
CA THR A 242 3.47 18.51 -16.38
C THR A 242 4.14 17.99 -15.11
N LEU A 243 3.73 16.82 -14.61
CA LEU A 243 4.32 16.21 -13.41
C LEU A 243 5.79 15.86 -13.62
N ASP A 244 6.14 15.23 -14.74
CA ASP A 244 7.53 14.88 -15.01
C ASP A 244 8.39 16.13 -15.24
N LYS A 245 7.87 17.13 -15.96
CA LYS A 245 8.54 18.43 -16.08
C LYS A 245 8.78 19.08 -14.72
N ALA A 246 7.80 19.06 -13.82
CA ALA A 246 7.96 19.61 -12.47
C ALA A 246 9.04 18.87 -11.67
N ARG A 247 9.16 17.55 -11.84
CA ARG A 247 10.26 16.75 -11.27
C ARG A 247 11.62 17.13 -11.86
N GLN A 248 11.72 17.25 -13.20
CA GLN A 248 12.95 17.65 -13.90
C GLN A 248 13.41 19.05 -13.50
N ASP A 249 12.46 19.97 -13.30
CA ASP A 249 12.71 21.35 -12.86
C ASP A 249 12.93 21.46 -11.33
N ASN A 250 13.10 20.34 -10.61
CA ASN A 250 13.29 20.24 -9.15
C ASN A 250 12.16 20.83 -8.27
N ARG A 251 10.99 21.10 -8.86
CA ARG A 251 9.77 21.54 -8.14
C ARG A 251 9.07 20.39 -7.41
N ILE A 252 9.37 19.15 -7.78
CA ILE A 252 8.98 17.92 -7.09
C ILE A 252 10.24 17.12 -6.81
N GLN A 253 10.53 16.87 -5.53
CA GLN A 253 11.64 16.00 -5.12
C GLN A 253 11.09 14.73 -4.51
N LEU A 254 11.52 13.59 -5.05
CA LEU A 254 11.05 12.28 -4.64
C LEU A 254 12.13 11.52 -3.90
N TYR A 255 11.77 11.02 -2.73
CA TYR A 255 12.63 10.24 -1.86
C TYR A 255 12.04 8.86 -1.63
N TYR A 256 12.89 7.85 -1.58
CA TYR A 256 12.54 6.48 -1.25
C TYR A 256 13.16 6.09 0.09
N TYR A 257 12.33 5.56 1.00
CA TYR A 257 12.71 5.19 2.36
C TYR A 257 12.92 3.67 2.53
N GLY A 258 12.47 2.87 1.57
CA GLY A 258 12.52 1.42 1.65
C GLY A 258 11.15 0.77 1.48
N THR A 259 11.10 -0.48 1.91
CA THR A 259 9.94 -1.37 1.77
C THR A 259 9.51 -1.89 3.14
N THR A 260 8.20 -1.99 3.35
CA THR A 260 7.61 -2.51 4.58
C THR A 260 6.50 -3.51 4.27
N MET A 261 6.09 -4.29 5.27
CA MET A 261 4.88 -5.08 5.25
C MET A 261 3.92 -4.67 6.34
N ASP A 262 2.63 -4.73 6.00
CA ASP A 262 1.55 -4.65 6.98
C ASP A 262 1.56 -5.92 7.86
N PRO A 263 1.54 -5.81 9.21
CA PRO A 263 1.64 -6.97 10.08
C PRO A 263 0.44 -7.92 10.04
N LEU A 264 -0.74 -7.49 9.57
CA LEU A 264 -1.97 -8.29 9.50
C LEU A 264 -2.11 -8.99 8.15
N THR A 265 -1.87 -8.29 7.06
CA THR A 265 -2.08 -8.81 5.70
C THR A 265 -0.79 -9.36 5.08
N LEU A 266 0.37 -8.97 5.61
CA LEU A 266 1.68 -9.13 4.96
C LEU A 266 1.77 -8.44 3.58
N GLY A 267 0.87 -7.50 3.31
CA GLY A 267 0.91 -6.67 2.11
C GLY A 267 2.14 -5.77 2.12
N VAL A 268 2.84 -5.70 0.99
CA VAL A 268 4.06 -4.92 0.81
C VAL A 268 3.74 -3.51 0.35
N SER A 269 4.45 -2.53 0.90
CA SER A 269 4.42 -1.15 0.42
C SER A 269 5.82 -0.55 0.34
N HIS A 270 6.12 0.07 -0.80
CA HIS A 270 7.22 1.00 -0.98
C HIS A 270 6.88 2.34 -0.35
N LEU A 271 7.77 2.84 0.50
CA LEU A 271 7.58 4.09 1.22
C LEU A 271 8.30 5.22 0.48
N THR A 272 7.54 6.19 0.00
CA THR A 272 8.05 7.34 -0.76
C THR A 272 7.61 8.66 -0.15
N VAL A 273 8.40 9.71 -0.33
CA VAL A 273 8.05 11.09 0.05
C VAL A 273 8.21 11.96 -1.18
N ALA A 274 7.18 12.74 -1.50
CA ALA A 274 7.23 13.76 -2.53
C ALA A 274 7.21 15.13 -1.85
N VAL A 275 8.24 15.95 -2.07
CA VAL A 275 8.32 17.32 -1.57
C VAL A 275 8.08 18.28 -2.73
N LEU A 276 7.00 19.05 -2.64
CA LEU A 276 6.57 20.04 -3.62
C LEU A 276 6.90 21.45 -3.11
N ASP A 277 7.19 22.38 -4.01
CA ASP A 277 7.33 23.80 -3.63
C ASP A 277 6.08 24.33 -2.94
N GLU A 278 4.92 24.03 -3.48
CA GLU A 278 3.61 24.34 -2.92
C GLU A 278 2.61 23.21 -3.21
N LEU A 279 1.62 23.03 -2.32
CA LEU A 279 0.53 22.08 -2.56
C LEU A 279 -0.39 22.62 -3.66
N PRO A 280 -0.80 21.81 -4.65
CA PRO A 280 -1.72 22.26 -5.68
C PRO A 280 -3.04 22.76 -5.09
N GLN A 281 -3.51 23.94 -5.53
CA GLN A 281 -4.74 24.54 -5.00
C GLN A 281 -5.98 23.71 -5.39
N ASP A 282 -5.98 23.17 -6.62
CA ASP A 282 -7.10 22.43 -7.22
C ASP A 282 -7.13 20.93 -6.88
N ILE A 283 -6.52 20.51 -5.76
CA ILE A 283 -6.61 19.11 -5.33
C ILE A 283 -8.09 18.72 -5.11
N ALA A 284 -8.51 17.61 -5.71
CA ALA A 284 -9.82 17.00 -5.47
C ALA A 284 -10.04 16.77 -3.97
N THR A 285 -11.04 17.42 -3.38
CA THR A 285 -11.29 17.32 -1.93
C THR A 285 -11.97 16.00 -1.55
N THR A 286 -12.65 15.37 -2.51
CA THR A 286 -13.27 14.05 -2.41
C THR A 286 -13.10 13.31 -3.73
N ASN A 287 -12.75 12.04 -3.67
CA ASN A 287 -12.70 11.13 -4.81
C ASN A 287 -13.50 9.86 -4.51
N ASP A 288 -13.49 8.90 -5.44
CA ASP A 288 -14.18 7.62 -5.23
C ASP A 288 -13.64 6.84 -4.02
N GLU A 289 -12.41 7.08 -3.59
CA GLU A 289 -11.80 6.34 -2.49
C GLU A 289 -11.99 7.01 -1.11
N GLY A 290 -12.40 8.27 -1.05
CA GLY A 290 -12.61 8.99 0.21
C GLY A 290 -12.35 10.50 0.13
N ARG A 291 -11.86 11.07 1.23
CA ARG A 291 -11.66 12.52 1.39
C ARG A 291 -10.18 12.85 1.56
N VAL A 292 -9.69 13.84 0.82
CA VAL A 292 -8.33 14.38 1.01
C VAL A 292 -8.33 15.44 2.12
N LEU A 293 -7.43 15.26 3.09
CA LEU A 293 -7.11 16.20 4.15
C LEU A 293 -5.89 17.01 3.71
N LYS A 294 -6.03 18.34 3.70
CA LYS A 294 -5.00 19.28 3.22
C LYS A 294 -4.46 20.13 4.36
N GLY A 295 -3.24 20.65 4.18
CA GLY A 295 -2.67 21.68 5.05
C GLY A 295 -2.39 21.19 6.47
N ILE A 296 -2.13 19.89 6.66
CA ILE A 296 -1.82 19.36 7.99
C ILE A 296 -0.38 19.78 8.31
N PRO A 297 -0.12 20.47 9.43
CA PRO A 297 1.24 20.85 9.80
C PRO A 297 2.15 19.62 9.93
N PHE A 298 3.33 19.66 9.32
CA PHE A 298 4.32 18.59 9.43
C PHE A 298 5.16 18.74 10.70
N THR A 299 4.49 18.51 11.84
CA THR A 299 5.05 18.61 13.20
C THR A 299 4.80 17.32 13.98
N GLU A 300 5.64 17.06 14.98
CA GLU A 300 5.46 15.92 15.88
C GLU A 300 4.07 15.91 16.56
N GLN A 301 3.60 17.09 16.99
CA GLN A 301 2.28 17.23 17.61
C GLN A 301 1.15 16.80 16.66
N ALA A 302 1.13 17.29 15.42
CA ALA A 302 0.08 16.95 14.46
C ALA A 302 0.11 15.45 14.10
N ILE A 303 1.30 14.85 14.00
CA ILE A 303 1.46 13.41 13.79
C ILE A 303 0.88 12.63 14.98
N ALA A 304 1.18 13.03 16.21
CA ALA A 304 0.67 12.39 17.43
C ALA A 304 -0.87 12.49 17.55
N GLU A 305 -1.46 13.62 17.18
CA GLU A 305 -2.91 13.81 17.17
C GLU A 305 -3.61 12.90 16.14
N LEU A 306 -2.98 12.63 15.00
CA LEU A 306 -3.52 11.77 13.95
C LEU A 306 -3.23 10.28 14.16
N GLU A 307 -2.18 9.92 14.91
CA GLU A 307 -1.71 8.55 15.14
C GLU A 307 -2.81 7.50 15.41
N PRO A 308 -3.85 7.78 16.22
CA PRO A 308 -4.91 6.80 16.48
C PRO A 308 -5.66 6.36 15.22
N ARG A 309 -5.67 7.21 14.17
CA ARG A 309 -6.41 7.01 12.91
C ARG A 309 -5.50 6.69 11.74
N LEU A 310 -4.19 6.85 11.86
CA LEU A 310 -3.24 6.57 10.79
C LEU A 310 -3.09 5.06 10.57
N SER A 311 -3.00 4.65 9.30
CA SER A 311 -2.51 3.31 8.96
C SER A 311 -1.08 3.13 9.50
N LEU A 312 -0.67 1.90 9.80
CA LEU A 312 0.65 1.65 10.41
C LEU A 312 1.80 2.01 9.46
N GLY A 313 1.65 1.75 8.16
CA GLY A 313 2.63 2.16 7.13
C GLY A 313 2.77 3.68 7.04
N THR A 314 1.65 4.42 7.06
CA THR A 314 1.69 5.89 7.06
C THR A 314 2.30 6.45 8.34
N LEU A 315 1.95 5.90 9.51
CA LEU A 315 2.54 6.31 10.79
C LEU A 315 4.07 6.10 10.80
N HIS A 316 4.53 4.95 10.30
CA HIS A 316 5.96 4.67 10.17
C HIS A 316 6.64 5.69 9.25
N LEU A 317 6.09 5.91 8.05
CA LEU A 317 6.62 6.85 7.07
C LEU A 317 6.67 8.28 7.60
N LEU A 318 5.59 8.78 8.22
CA LEU A 318 5.55 10.11 8.83
C LEU A 318 6.63 10.29 9.89
N ARG A 319 6.80 9.31 10.79
CA ARG A 319 7.84 9.37 11.83
C ARG A 319 9.24 9.40 11.23
N ARG A 320 9.52 8.54 10.24
CA ARG A 320 10.82 8.52 9.54
C ARG A 320 11.08 9.83 8.81
N ALA A 321 10.13 10.29 8.01
CA ALA A 321 10.24 11.55 7.29
C ALA A 321 10.39 12.74 8.24
N HIS A 322 9.76 12.72 9.42
CA HIS A 322 9.88 13.80 10.39
C HIS A 322 11.29 13.90 11.00
N LEU A 323 11.96 12.76 11.20
CA LEU A 323 13.37 12.75 11.61
C LEU A 323 14.27 13.39 10.53
N ASP A 324 13.91 13.22 9.25
CA ASP A 324 14.60 13.82 8.11
C ASP A 324 14.05 15.21 7.72
N ARG A 325 13.20 15.84 8.54
CA ARG A 325 12.45 17.06 8.17
C ARG A 325 13.34 18.20 7.68
N GLU A 326 14.46 18.46 8.35
CA GLU A 326 15.39 19.53 7.94
C GLU A 326 15.97 19.27 6.55
N ARG A 327 16.35 18.02 6.28
CA ARG A 327 16.83 17.57 4.96
C ARG A 327 15.74 17.67 3.91
N LEU A 328 14.53 17.19 4.21
CA LEU A 328 13.40 17.17 3.29
C LEU A 328 12.89 18.58 2.94
N LEU A 329 12.95 19.53 3.87
CA LEU A 329 12.44 20.89 3.65
C LEU A 329 13.54 21.89 3.27
N ALA A 330 14.81 21.47 3.25
CA ALA A 330 15.91 22.31 2.78
C ALA A 330 15.70 22.71 1.31
N PRO A 331 15.93 23.98 0.93
CA PRO A 331 15.88 24.37 -0.47
C PRO A 331 16.78 23.45 -1.30
N GLY A 332 16.28 22.95 -2.43
CA GLY A 332 17.05 22.08 -3.31
C GLY A 332 18.37 22.74 -3.74
N PRO A 333 19.40 21.95 -4.12
CA PRO A 333 20.58 22.52 -4.74
C PRO A 333 20.15 23.35 -5.96
N GLN A 334 20.56 24.62 -6.00
CA GLN A 334 20.29 25.56 -7.09
C GLN A 334 20.97 25.12 -8.39
#